data_AF-A0A1V5F630-F1
#
_entry.id   AF-A0A1V5F630-F1
#
_cell.length_a   1.000
_cell.length_b   1.000
_cell.length_c   1.000
_cell.angle_alpha   90.00
_cell.angle_beta   90.00
_cell.angle_gamma   90.00
#
_symmetry.space_group_name_H-M   'P 1'
#
loop_
_entity.id
_entity.type
_entity.pdbx_description
1 polymer ?
#
loop_
_entity_poly.entity_id
_entity_poly.type
_entity_poly.pdbx_seq_one_letter_code
_entity_poly.pdbx_strand_id
1 'polypeptide(L)' 'MEIARRLNAIALARGQSLAQMALAWVLRKPQTTSALIGVSRVEQIEDNLGALANLHFDDEELRAIDAILAD' A
#
# COMPACT_ATOMS: atom_id res chain seq x y z
N MET A 1 -12.28 -11.91 1.46
CA MET A 1 -11.69 -11.15 2.59
C MET A 1 -10.34 -11.71 3.07
N GLU A 2 -10.00 -12.96 2.73
CA GLU A 2 -8.70 -13.59 3.05
C GLU A 2 -7.48 -12.75 2.61
N ILE A 3 -7.44 -12.38 1.31
CA ILE A 3 -6.35 -11.63 0.68
C ILE A 3 -6.09 -10.31 1.41
N ALA A 4 -7.15 -9.53 1.68
CA ALA A 4 -7.03 -8.25 2.37
C ALA A 4 -6.43 -8.39 3.78
N ARG A 5 -6.77 -9.45 4.52
CA ARG A 5 -6.17 -9.70 5.85
C ARG A 5 -4.68 -10.06 5.73
N ARG A 6 -4.31 -10.89 4.75
CA ARG A 6 -2.91 -11.27 4.49
C ARG A 6 -2.06 -10.07 4.09
N LEU A 7 -2.56 -9.23 3.18
CA LEU A 7 -1.90 -7.98 2.80
C LEU A 7 -1.79 -7.00 3.97
N ASN A 8 -2.80 -6.93 4.85
CA ASN A 8 -2.74 -6.07 6.03
C ASN A 8 -1.60 -6.47 6.98
N ALA A 9 -1.24 -7.75 7.09
CA ALA A 9 -0.11 -8.17 7.91
C ALA A 9 1.22 -7.59 7.38
N ILE A 10 1.41 -7.56 6.06
CA ILE A 10 2.58 -6.93 5.42
C ILE A 10 2.55 -5.41 5.65
N ALA A 11 1.39 -4.76 5.47
CA ALA A 11 1.26 -3.32 5.69
C ALA A 11 1.68 -2.93 7.12
N LEU A 12 1.22 -3.68 8.12
CA LEU A 12 1.59 -3.43 9.52
C LEU A 12 3.09 -3.62 9.77
N ALA A 13 3.72 -4.63 9.17
CA ALA A 13 5.17 -4.82 9.26
C ALA A 13 5.95 -3.65 8.66
N ARG A 14 5.40 -2.99 7.63
CA ARG A 14 5.94 -1.76 7.01
C ARG A 14 5.69 -0.48 7.81
N GLY A 15 4.95 -0.57 8.92
CA GLY A 15 4.50 0.61 9.66
C GLY A 15 3.45 1.44 8.90
N GLN A 16 2.71 0.83 7.98
CA GLN A 16 1.68 1.48 7.16
C GLN A 16 0.30 0.87 7.39
N SER A 17 -0.76 1.65 7.21
CA SER A 17 -2.11 1.10 7.04
C SER A 17 -2.21 0.34 5.71
N LEU A 18 -3.18 -0.58 5.58
CA LEU A 18 -3.40 -1.28 4.30
C LEU A 18 -3.68 -0.29 3.15
N ALA A 19 -4.40 0.80 3.42
CA ALA A 19 -4.67 1.85 2.45
C ALA A 19 -3.38 2.57 2.03
N GLN A 20 -2.53 2.93 2.99
CA GLN A 20 -1.23 3.53 2.73
C GLN A 20 -0.33 2.60 1.89
N MET A 21 -0.25 1.31 2.25
CA MET A 21 0.53 0.34 1.47
C MET A 21 -0.01 0.19 0.03
N ALA A 22 -1.32 0.22 -0.16
CA ALA A 22 -1.92 0.16 -1.49
C ALA A 22 -1.57 1.39 -2.35
N LEU A 23 -1.53 2.59 -1.75
CA LEU A 23 -1.09 3.80 -2.43
C LEU A 23 0.40 3.75 -2.77
N ALA A 24 1.24 3.33 -1.81
CA ALA A 24 2.65 3.11 -2.03
C ALA A 24 2.89 2.12 -3.18
N TRP A 25 2.11 1.03 -3.23
CA TRP A 25 2.19 0.03 -4.29
C TRP A 25 1.93 0.63 -5.69
N VAL A 26 0.92 1.49 -5.83
CA VAL A 26 0.60 2.17 -7.10
C VAL A 26 1.72 3.13 -7.49
N LEU A 27 2.24 3.89 -6.53
CA LEU A 27 3.27 4.92 -6.72
C LEU A 27 4.71 4.36 -6.84
N ARG A 28 4.95 3.08 -6.55
CA ARG A 28 6.31 2.50 -6.56
C ARG A 28 6.99 2.52 -7.93
N LYS A 29 6.20 2.53 -9.01
CA LYS A 29 6.72 2.47 -10.38
C LYS A 29 6.98 3.89 -10.89
N PRO A 30 8.17 4.19 -11.43
CA PRO A 30 8.48 5.53 -11.92
C PRO A 30 7.62 5.96 -13.12
N GLN A 31 6.97 5.01 -13.81
CA GLN A 31 6.02 5.31 -14.88
C GLN A 31 4.65 5.79 -14.37
N THR A 32 4.35 5.63 -13.07
CA THR A 32 3.10 6.10 -12.47
C THR A 32 3.29 7.53 -11.97
N THR A 33 2.67 8.50 -12.65
CA THR A 33 2.79 9.91 -12.25
C THR A 33 2.01 10.25 -10.98
N SER A 34 0.84 9.63 -10.77
CA SER A 34 -0.02 9.94 -9.62
C SER A 34 -1.02 8.82 -9.33
N ALA A 35 -1.51 8.78 -8.08
CA ALA A 35 -2.64 7.97 -7.65
C ALA A 35 -3.84 8.89 -7.36
N LEU A 36 -4.94 8.70 -8.10
CA LEU A 36 -6.17 9.48 -7.88
C LEU A 36 -6.98 8.84 -6.74
N ILE A 37 -7.12 9.56 -5.63
CA ILE A 37 -7.82 9.10 -4.42
C ILE A 37 -9.13 9.87 -4.21
N GLY A 38 -10.16 9.13 -3.80
CA GLY A 38 -11.41 9.72 -3.29
C GLY A 38 -11.40 9.72 -1.76
N VAL A 39 -11.85 10.82 -1.17
CA VAL A 39 -12.00 10.95 0.29
C VAL A 39 -13.40 11.45 0.61
N SER A 40 -13.97 10.92 1.69
CA SER A 40 -15.27 11.32 2.24
C SER A 40 -15.15 12.27 3.43
N ARG A 41 -13.96 12.31 4.05
CA ARG A 41 -13.61 13.17 5.18
C ARG A 41 -12.16 13.62 5.05
N VAL A 42 -11.83 14.77 5.63
CA VAL A 42 -10.50 15.41 5.49
C VAL A 42 -9.41 14.58 6.14
N GLU A 43 -9.69 13.91 7.25
CA GLU A 43 -8.73 13.10 8.00
C GLU A 43 -8.17 11.93 7.15
N GLN A 44 -8.93 11.48 6.14
CA GLN A 44 -8.47 10.46 5.20
C GLN A 44 -7.35 10.98 4.27
N ILE A 45 -7.27 12.29 4.05
CA ILE A 45 -6.17 12.89 3.30
C ILE A 45 -4.87 12.70 4.08
N GLU A 46 -4.87 13.04 5.37
CA GLU A 46 -3.69 12.89 6.24
C GLU A 46 -3.24 11.43 6.34
N ASP A 47 -4.18 10.49 6.52
CA ASP A 47 -3.88 9.05 6.52
C ASP A 47 -3.28 8.60 5.17
N ASN A 48 -3.89 8.99 4.05
CA ASN A 48 -3.40 8.61 2.72
C ASN A 48 -2.01 9.20 2.41
N LEU A 49 -1.72 10.42 2.88
CA LEU A 49 -0.40 11.05 2.73
C LEU A 49 0.70 10.28 3.48
N GLY A 50 0.35 9.53 4.54
CA GLY A 50 1.28 8.64 5.24
C GLY A 50 1.93 7.58 4.34
N ALA A 51 1.34 7.26 3.18
CA ALA A 51 1.93 6.37 2.18
C ALA A 51 3.32 6.85 1.70
N LEU A 52 3.52 8.17 1.62
CA LEU A 52 4.76 8.78 1.13
C LEU A 52 5.97 8.53 2.04
N ALA A 53 5.73 8.14 3.31
CA ALA A 53 6.80 7.81 4.25
C ALA A 53 7.57 6.54 3.84
N ASN A 54 6.94 5.63 3.07
CA ASN A 54 7.59 4.41 2.60
C ASN A 54 6.99 3.91 1.27
N LEU A 55 7.58 4.36 0.16
CA LEU A 55 7.19 3.99 -1.21
C LEU A 55 7.96 2.80 -1.78
N HIS A 56 9.08 2.45 -1.16
CA HIS A 56 9.95 1.38 -1.65
C HIS A 56 9.47 0.04 -1.11
N PHE A 57 9.54 -0.97 -1.97
CA PHE A 57 9.31 -2.36 -1.61
C PHE A 57 10.60 -3.13 -1.89
N ASP A 58 11.03 -3.93 -0.93
CA ASP A 58 12.12 -4.86 -1.17
C ASP A 58 11.65 -6.13 -1.90
N ASP A 59 12.59 -6.95 -2.35
CA ASP A 59 12.29 -8.16 -3.13
C ASP A 59 11.54 -9.22 -2.31
N GLU A 60 11.69 -9.24 -0.98
CA GLU A 60 10.97 -10.18 -0.11
C GLU A 60 9.50 -9.78 -0.01
N GLU A 61 9.23 -8.49 0.20
CA GLU A 61 7.88 -7.92 0.25
C GLU A 61 7.15 -8.12 -1.09
N LEU A 62 7.82 -7.84 -2.21
CA LEU A 62 7.24 -8.05 -3.54
C LEU A 62 6.86 -9.51 -3.76
N ARG A 63 7.75 -10.46 -3.43
CA ARG A 63 7.47 -11.90 -3.54
C ARG A 63 6.33 -12.34 -2.63
N ALA A 64 6.26 -11.81 -1.40
CA ALA A 64 5.19 -12.13 -0.47
C ALA A 64 3.83 -11.62 -0.99
N ILE A 65 3.79 -10.40 -1.53
CA ILE A 65 2.57 -9.83 -2.13
C ILE A 65 2.14 -10.67 -3.34
N ASP A 66 3.05 -11.00 -4.24
CA ASP A 66 2.75 -11.81 -5.43
C ASP A 66 2.21 -13.20 -5.06
N ALA A 67 2.79 -13.84 -4.03
CA ALA A 67 2.30 -15.13 -3.52
C ALA A 67 0.90 -15.03 -2.92
N ILE A 68 0.55 -13.92 -2.26
CA ILE A 68 -0.80 -13.69 -1.72
C ILE A 68 -1.82 -13.48 -2.85
N LEU A 69 -1.43 -12.83 -3.94
CA LEU A 69 -2.31 -12.51 -5.07
C LEU A 69 -2.47 -13.66 -6.07
N ALA A 70 -1.59 -14.66 -6.03
CA ALA A 70 -1.65 -15.84 -6.88
C ALA A 70 -2.57 -16.96 -6.35
N ASP A 71 -3.00 -16.87 -5.07
CA ASP A 71 -4.04 -17.71 -4.45
C ASP A 71 -5.46 -17.23 -4.80
#